data_AF-A0A800F553-F1
#
_entry.id   AF-A0A800F553-F1
#
_cell.length_a   1.000
_cell.length_b   1.000
_cell.length_c   1.000
_cell.angle_alpha   90.00
_cell.angle_beta   90.00
_cell.angle_gamma   90.00
#
_symmetry.space_group_name_H-M   'P 1'
#
loop_
_entity.id
_entity.type
_entity.pdbx_description
1 polymer ?
#
loop_
_entity_poly.entity_id
_entity_poly.type
_entity_poly.pdbx_seq_one_letter_code
_entity_poly.pdbx_strand_id
1 'polypeptide(L)'
;MGAVGLEESDWIWKDGEMVPWADAQLHILSTAVQFGTSVFEGIRTYETSNGPAIFRLDAHIRRLLDSAKIYRMLPDLTAEQLAEACKDVVRKNELTNCYVRPMVLRGYGAPGLNPFGSPIHTYIATWPWGAYLGEDALKNGVDVCVSSWLRAHPNTYPQRAKAGGHYLSAQLMKMEAVENGYLDAIALGPSGLVSEGSG
;
A
#
# COMPACT_ATOMS: atom_id res chain seq x y z
N MET A 1 -8.13 9.76 -19.07
CA MET A 1 -9.12 8.90 -18.39
C MET A 1 -9.46 9.55 -17.06
N GLY A 2 -10.75 9.80 -16.79
CA GLY A 2 -11.16 10.40 -15.51
C GLY A 2 -10.81 9.48 -14.36
N ALA A 3 -10.25 10.01 -13.27
CA ALA A 3 -9.95 9.22 -12.09
C ALA A 3 -11.28 8.65 -11.54
N VAL A 4 -11.44 7.33 -11.64
CA VAL A 4 -12.54 6.63 -10.96
C VAL A 4 -12.24 6.73 -9.47
N GLY A 5 -13.14 7.38 -8.73
CA GLY A 5 -13.04 7.46 -7.27
C GLY A 5 -13.02 6.07 -6.66
N LEU A 6 -12.37 5.94 -5.49
CA LEU A 6 -12.36 4.70 -4.75
C LEU A 6 -13.78 4.37 -4.26
N GLU A 7 -14.26 3.17 -4.56
CA GLU A 7 -15.53 2.65 -4.03
C GLU A 7 -15.33 2.27 -2.57
N GLU A 8 -15.99 2.97 -1.66
CA GLU A 8 -15.89 2.71 -0.22
C GLU A 8 -16.60 1.41 0.15
N SER A 9 -16.02 0.65 1.07
CA SER A 9 -16.72 -0.44 1.76
C SER A 9 -17.31 0.06 3.08
N ASP A 10 -18.12 -0.75 3.75
CA ASP A 10 -18.79 -0.32 4.99
C ASP A 10 -17.84 -0.26 6.20
N TRP A 11 -16.88 -1.18 6.28
CA TRP A 11 -16.04 -1.40 7.46
C TRP A 11 -14.54 -1.36 7.15
N ILE A 12 -13.77 -0.85 8.11
CA ILE A 12 -12.31 -0.95 8.16
C ILE A 12 -11.93 -1.65 9.46
N TRP A 13 -10.95 -2.55 9.41
CA TRP A 13 -10.36 -3.10 10.61
C TRP A 13 -9.29 -2.15 11.14
N LYS A 14 -9.33 -1.79 12.43
CA LYS A 14 -8.40 -0.88 13.09
C LYS A 14 -8.06 -1.41 14.48
N ASP A 15 -6.78 -1.68 14.72
CA ASP A 15 -6.24 -2.03 16.05
C ASP A 15 -7.02 -3.11 16.82
N GLY A 16 -7.60 -4.10 16.13
CA GLY A 16 -8.39 -5.18 16.76
C GLY A 16 -9.89 -5.08 16.55
N GLU A 17 -10.40 -3.93 16.09
CA GLU A 17 -11.83 -3.64 16.02
C GLU A 17 -12.29 -3.32 14.59
N MET A 18 -13.56 -3.62 14.27
CA MET A 18 -14.20 -3.14 13.04
C MET A 18 -14.82 -1.78 13.31
N VAL A 19 -14.38 -0.77 12.57
CA VAL A 19 -14.93 0.58 12.61
C VAL A 19 -15.65 0.90 11.30
N PRO A 20 -16.70 1.73 11.32
CA PRO A 20 -17.27 2.27 10.09
C PRO A 20 -16.19 2.96 9.26
N TRP A 21 -16.28 2.85 7.93
CA TRP A 21 -15.29 3.41 7.01
C TRP A 21 -14.95 4.89 7.28
N ALA A 22 -15.98 5.71 7.49
CA ALA A 22 -15.85 7.14 7.75
C ALA A 22 -15.15 7.48 9.09
N ASP A 23 -15.11 6.53 10.03
CA ASP A 23 -14.54 6.70 11.36
C ASP A 23 -13.04 6.31 11.41
N ALA A 24 -12.50 5.74 10.33
CA ALA A 24 -11.08 5.43 10.20
C ALA A 24 -10.24 6.69 9.93
N GLN A 25 -10.22 7.61 10.89
CA GLN A 25 -9.62 8.94 10.78
C GLN A 25 -8.23 9.03 11.44
N LEU A 26 -7.41 9.95 10.93
CA LEU A 26 -6.14 10.35 11.54
C LEU A 26 -6.12 11.85 11.76
N HIS A 27 -5.51 12.28 12.86
CA HIS A 27 -5.25 13.69 13.08
C HIS A 27 -4.22 14.19 12.07
N ILE A 28 -4.38 15.40 11.54
CA ILE A 28 -3.47 15.98 10.53
C ILE A 28 -2.01 16.02 11.00
N LEU A 29 -1.77 16.19 12.30
CA LEU A 29 -0.44 16.17 12.92
C LEU A 29 0.10 14.76 13.22
N SER A 30 -0.50 13.70 12.68
CA SER A 30 0.03 12.35 12.85
C SER A 30 1.38 12.24 12.13
N THR A 31 2.34 11.55 12.76
CA THR A 31 3.70 11.43 12.22
C THR A 31 3.72 10.80 10.82
N ALA A 32 2.82 9.84 10.55
CA ALA A 32 2.66 9.26 9.22
C ALA A 32 2.27 10.27 8.14
N VAL A 33 1.45 11.27 8.50
CA VAL A 33 1.01 12.34 7.58
C VAL A 33 2.14 13.34 7.34
N GLN A 34 2.84 13.73 8.40
CA GLN A 34 3.88 14.75 8.34
C GLN A 34 5.20 14.25 7.73
N PHE A 35 5.53 12.98 7.95
CA PHE A 35 6.87 12.43 7.63
C PHE A 35 6.82 11.13 6.82
N GLY A 36 5.65 10.69 6.34
CA GLY A 36 5.52 9.48 5.51
C GLY A 36 5.83 8.17 6.24
N THR A 37 5.74 8.15 7.58
CA THR A 37 6.08 6.99 8.42
C THR A 37 4.94 5.97 8.48
N SER A 38 4.75 5.26 7.38
CA SER A 38 3.85 4.13 7.25
C SER A 38 4.48 3.02 6.40
N VAL A 39 4.08 1.78 6.65
CA VAL A 39 4.36 0.63 5.79
C VAL A 39 3.04 -0.04 5.43
N PHE A 40 2.96 -0.63 4.25
CA PHE A 40 1.70 -1.18 3.76
C PHE A 40 1.89 -2.37 2.83
N GLU A 41 0.81 -3.09 2.60
CA GLU A 41 0.72 -4.15 1.61
C GLU A 41 -0.37 -3.93 0.58
N GLY A 42 -0.20 -4.61 -0.55
CA GLY A 42 -1.19 -4.68 -1.59
C GLY A 42 -1.51 -6.13 -1.91
N ILE A 43 -2.70 -6.56 -1.52
CA ILE A 43 -3.12 -7.96 -1.60
C ILE A 43 -4.40 -8.04 -2.41
N ARG A 44 -4.58 -9.13 -3.17
CA ARG A 44 -5.82 -9.39 -3.90
C ARG A 44 -6.53 -10.61 -3.37
N THR A 45 -7.84 -10.49 -3.29
CA THR A 45 -8.78 -11.59 -3.10
C THR A 45 -9.40 -11.91 -4.45
N TYR A 46 -9.52 -13.19 -4.77
CA TYR A 46 -10.15 -13.66 -6.00
C TYR A 46 -11.28 -14.61 -5.67
N GLU A 47 -12.35 -14.53 -6.45
CA GLU A 47 -13.37 -15.58 -6.50
C GLU A 47 -12.72 -16.86 -7.07
N THR A 48 -12.97 -18.00 -6.42
CA THR A 48 -12.49 -19.30 -6.88
C THR A 48 -13.62 -20.33 -6.87
N SER A 49 -13.38 -21.52 -7.41
CA SER A 49 -14.37 -22.61 -7.36
C SER A 49 -14.75 -23.04 -5.92
N ASN A 50 -13.94 -22.67 -4.92
CA ASN A 50 -14.16 -22.99 -3.51
C ASN A 50 -14.55 -21.76 -2.68
N GLY A 51 -14.94 -20.66 -3.35
CA GLY A 51 -15.21 -19.36 -2.74
C GLY A 51 -14.01 -18.41 -2.73
N PRO A 52 -14.14 -17.23 -2.09
CA PRO A 52 -13.11 -16.19 -2.11
C PRO A 52 -11.81 -16.64 -1.45
N ALA A 53 -10.68 -16.39 -2.11
CA ALA A 53 -9.34 -16.73 -1.60
C ALA A 53 -8.38 -15.54 -1.72
N ILE A 54 -7.64 -15.28 -0.62
CA ILE A 54 -6.61 -14.23 -0.58
C ILE A 54 -5.29 -14.80 -1.09
N PHE A 55 -4.76 -14.24 -2.18
CA PHE A 55 -3.57 -14.78 -2.83
C PHE A 55 -2.30 -14.46 -2.03
N ARG A 56 -1.55 -15.52 -1.64
CA ARG A 56 -0.25 -15.45 -0.96
C ARG A 56 -0.25 -14.60 0.33
N LEU A 57 -1.34 -14.63 1.10
CA LEU A 57 -1.52 -13.84 2.32
C LEU A 57 -0.31 -13.90 3.27
N ASP A 58 0.19 -15.10 3.59
CA ASP A 58 1.32 -15.27 4.51
C ASP A 58 2.60 -14.56 4.06
N ALA A 59 2.86 -14.53 2.75
CA ALA A 59 4.02 -13.86 2.19
C ALA A 59 3.88 -12.33 2.27
N HIS A 60 2.67 -11.82 2.07
CA HIS A 60 2.37 -10.39 2.23
C HIS A 60 2.48 -9.96 3.69
N ILE A 61 1.88 -10.69 4.64
CA ILE A 61 1.98 -10.36 6.07
C ILE A 61 3.43 -10.40 6.56
N ARG A 62 4.21 -11.39 6.13
CA ARG A 62 5.65 -11.43 6.44
C ARG A 62 6.37 -10.17 5.94
N ARG A 63 6.12 -9.74 4.70
CA ARG A 63 6.75 -8.54 4.13
C ARG A 63 6.29 -7.25 4.82
N LEU A 64 5.04 -7.17 5.26
CA LEU A 64 4.53 -6.06 6.09
C LEU A 64 5.33 -5.95 7.39
N LEU A 65 5.47 -7.06 8.12
CA LEU A 65 6.21 -7.13 9.37
C LEU A 65 7.71 -6.86 9.17
N ASP A 66 8.32 -7.37 8.10
CA ASP A 66 9.72 -7.08 7.75
C ASP A 66 9.92 -5.58 7.44
N SER A 67 8.97 -4.96 6.73
CA SER A 67 8.98 -3.51 6.47
C SER A 67 8.86 -2.71 7.77
N ALA A 68 7.94 -3.11 8.66
CA ALA A 68 7.75 -2.48 9.96
C ALA A 68 8.99 -2.63 10.86
N LYS A 69 9.66 -3.79 10.81
CA LYS A 69 10.90 -4.07 11.54
C LYS A 69 12.04 -3.15 11.11
N ILE A 70 12.22 -2.95 9.81
CA ILE A 70 13.25 -2.04 9.25
C ILE A 70 13.10 -0.63 9.84
N TYR A 71 11.87 -0.13 9.97
CA TYR A 71 11.56 1.20 10.52
C TYR A 71 11.23 1.23 12.01
N ARG A 72 11.51 0.14 12.75
CA ARG A 72 11.33 0.05 14.21
C ARG A 72 9.90 0.41 14.65
N MET A 73 8.92 -0.08 13.90
CA MET A 73 7.48 0.19 14.11
C MET A 73 6.64 -1.07 14.05
N LEU A 74 7.18 -2.18 14.57
CA LEU A 74 6.43 -3.43 14.68
C LEU A 74 5.14 -3.17 15.47
N PRO A 75 3.96 -3.58 14.94
CA PRO A 75 2.73 -3.54 15.70
C PRO A 75 2.73 -4.62 16.77
N ASP A 76 1.90 -4.46 17.80
CA ASP A 76 1.68 -5.49 18.84
C ASP A 76 0.66 -6.54 18.37
N LEU A 77 0.95 -7.16 17.22
CA LEU A 77 0.10 -8.16 16.55
C LEU A 77 0.98 -9.24 15.93
N THR A 78 0.59 -10.51 16.08
CA THR A 78 1.27 -11.63 15.41
C THR A 78 0.90 -11.69 13.93
N ALA A 79 1.70 -12.44 13.15
CA ALA A 79 1.41 -12.68 11.75
C ALA A 79 0.05 -13.36 11.54
N GLU A 80 -0.31 -14.28 12.44
CA GLU A 80 -1.58 -15.01 12.43
C GLU A 80 -2.76 -14.06 12.71
N GLN A 81 -2.62 -13.15 13.68
CA GLN A 81 -3.63 -12.14 13.99
C GLN A 81 -3.86 -11.19 12.80
N LEU A 82 -2.78 -10.73 12.15
CA LEU A 82 -2.87 -9.87 10.96
C LEU A 82 -3.50 -10.61 9.77
N ALA A 83 -3.16 -11.89 9.57
CA ALA A 83 -3.75 -12.71 8.53
C ALA A 83 -5.25 -12.94 8.77
N GLU A 84 -5.67 -13.20 10.02
CA GLU A 84 -7.09 -13.32 10.35
C GLU A 84 -7.82 -12.00 10.19
N ALA A 85 -7.26 -10.88 10.64
CA ALA A 85 -7.84 -9.56 10.45
C ALA A 85 -8.07 -9.22 8.96
N CYS A 86 -7.16 -9.61 8.05
CA CYS A 86 -7.37 -9.49 6.61
C CYS A 86 -8.58 -10.31 6.12
N LYS A 87 -8.73 -11.54 6.61
CA LYS A 87 -9.87 -12.41 6.25
C LYS A 87 -11.17 -11.85 6.82
N ASP A 88 -11.16 -11.37 8.05
CA ASP A 88 -12.33 -10.83 8.72
C ASP A 88 -12.88 -9.59 8.04
N VAL A 89 -12.02 -8.65 7.62
CA VAL A 89 -12.50 -7.45 6.92
C VAL A 89 -13.07 -7.78 5.53
N VAL A 90 -12.50 -8.77 4.83
CA VAL A 90 -13.06 -9.26 3.56
C VAL A 90 -14.46 -9.86 3.78
N ARG A 91 -14.61 -10.73 4.80
CA ARG A 91 -15.91 -11.33 5.16
C ARG A 91 -16.92 -10.29 5.61
N LYS A 92 -16.50 -9.34 6.45
CA LYS A 92 -17.36 -8.32 7.05
C LYS A 92 -17.94 -7.36 6.02
N ASN A 93 -17.20 -7.06 4.96
CA ASN A 93 -17.65 -6.27 3.81
C ASN A 93 -18.27 -7.12 2.70
N GLU A 94 -18.44 -8.43 2.90
CA GLU A 94 -19.10 -9.35 1.95
C GLU A 94 -18.46 -9.35 0.54
N LEU A 95 -17.15 -9.09 0.46
CA LEU A 95 -16.43 -8.98 -0.81
C LEU A 95 -15.85 -10.33 -1.25
N THR A 96 -15.99 -10.65 -2.54
CA THR A 96 -15.43 -11.89 -3.11
C THR A 96 -14.25 -11.68 -4.05
N ASN A 97 -14.18 -10.53 -4.71
CA ASN A 97 -13.06 -10.11 -5.56
C ASN A 97 -12.72 -8.66 -5.22
N CYS A 98 -11.65 -8.46 -4.46
CA CYS A 98 -11.32 -7.16 -3.89
C CYS A 98 -9.82 -6.99 -3.71
N TYR A 99 -9.44 -5.76 -3.43
CA TYR A 99 -8.12 -5.43 -2.95
C TYR A 99 -8.13 -5.29 -1.43
N VAL A 100 -7.10 -5.79 -0.76
CA VAL A 100 -6.88 -5.66 0.69
C VAL A 100 -5.63 -4.81 0.91
N ARG A 101 -5.75 -3.79 1.77
CA ARG A 101 -4.71 -2.83 2.09
C ARG A 101 -4.42 -2.83 3.59
N PRO A 102 -3.58 -3.77 4.09
CA PRO A 102 -3.01 -3.67 5.42
C PRO A 102 -2.01 -2.52 5.48
N MET A 103 -2.04 -1.73 6.55
CA MET A 103 -1.15 -0.61 6.79
C MET A 103 -0.76 -0.56 8.26
N VAL A 104 0.52 -0.37 8.55
CA VAL A 104 1.02 -0.04 9.88
C VAL A 104 1.63 1.36 9.83
N LEU A 105 1.22 2.25 10.73
CA LEU A 105 1.59 3.66 10.67
C LEU A 105 1.81 4.26 12.05
N ARG A 106 2.55 5.38 12.10
CA ARG A 106 2.70 6.18 13.33
C ARG A 106 1.61 7.25 13.43
N GLY A 107 0.85 7.21 14.52
CA GLY A 107 -0.23 8.13 14.81
C GLY A 107 0.21 9.49 15.35
N TYR A 108 -0.72 10.18 16.00
CA TYR A 108 -0.50 11.49 16.63
C TYR A 108 0.15 11.32 18.02
N GLY A 109 1.29 11.99 18.25
CA GLY A 109 1.95 11.97 19.55
C GLY A 109 3.30 12.69 19.59
N ALA A 110 4.28 12.25 18.80
CA ALA A 110 5.61 12.87 18.82
C ALA A 110 5.62 14.24 18.12
N PRO A 111 6.22 15.29 18.72
CA PRO A 111 6.21 16.64 18.13
C PRO A 111 7.30 16.89 17.08
N GLY A 112 8.15 15.90 16.78
CA GLY A 112 9.31 16.09 15.91
C GLY A 112 9.82 14.79 15.29
N LEU A 113 11.03 14.84 14.76
CA LEU A 113 11.59 13.75 13.93
C LEU A 113 11.77 12.43 14.70
N ASN A 114 12.06 12.49 16.00
CA ASN A 114 12.12 11.29 16.84
C ASN A 114 10.69 10.79 17.09
N PRO A 115 10.29 9.63 16.53
CA PRO A 115 8.88 9.26 16.49
C PRO A 115 8.48 8.27 17.58
N PHE A 116 9.37 7.92 18.53
CA PHE A 116 9.12 6.90 19.56
C PHE A 116 7.95 7.24 20.49
N GLY A 117 7.60 8.53 20.63
CA GLY A 117 6.42 8.97 21.37
C GLY A 117 5.10 8.88 20.60
N SER A 118 5.11 8.46 19.33
CA SER A 118 3.87 8.27 18.55
C SER A 118 3.36 6.83 18.66
N PRO A 119 2.04 6.62 18.83
CA PRO A 119 1.47 5.28 18.83
C PRO A 119 1.64 4.61 17.45
N ILE A 120 1.70 3.28 17.45
CA ILE A 120 1.64 2.48 16.23
C ILE A 120 0.20 2.01 16.04
N HIS A 121 -0.39 2.35 14.90
CA HIS A 121 -1.72 1.89 14.51
C HIS A 121 -1.63 0.94 13.33
N THR A 122 -2.52 -0.05 13.31
CA THR A 122 -2.70 -0.96 12.19
C THR A 122 -4.11 -0.82 11.64
N TYR A 123 -4.21 -0.57 10.34
CA TYR A 123 -5.46 -0.48 9.59
C TYR A 123 -5.48 -1.53 8.50
N ILE A 124 -6.65 -2.10 8.21
CA ILE A 124 -6.86 -2.97 7.07
C ILE A 124 -8.16 -2.57 6.40
N ALA A 125 -8.05 -2.01 5.20
CA ALA A 125 -9.19 -1.65 4.37
C ALA A 125 -9.34 -2.63 3.20
N THR A 126 -10.57 -2.79 2.72
CA THR A 126 -10.89 -3.54 1.51
C THR A 126 -11.78 -2.73 0.59
N TRP A 127 -11.66 -2.93 -0.73
CA TRP A 127 -12.58 -2.35 -1.71
C TRP A 127 -12.54 -3.14 -3.03
N PRO A 128 -13.61 -3.10 -3.85
CA PRO A 128 -13.59 -3.65 -5.20
C PRO A 128 -12.53 -2.95 -6.06
N TRP A 129 -11.66 -3.70 -6.75
CA TRP A 129 -10.69 -3.08 -7.64
C TRP A 129 -10.35 -3.93 -8.87
N GLY A 130 -10.72 -3.41 -10.04
CA GLY A 130 -10.45 -4.01 -11.35
C GLY A 130 -8.97 -4.00 -11.75
N ALA A 131 -8.68 -4.21 -13.03
CA ALA A 131 -7.30 -4.25 -13.54
C ALA A 131 -6.60 -2.88 -13.40
N TYR A 132 -5.42 -2.87 -12.78
CA TYR A 132 -4.69 -1.62 -12.44
C TYR A 132 -4.32 -0.78 -13.66
N LEU A 133 -3.94 -1.44 -14.76
CA LEU A 133 -3.55 -0.79 -16.02
C LEU A 133 -4.71 -0.71 -17.03
N GLY A 134 -5.94 -1.02 -16.60
CA GLY A 134 -7.10 -1.13 -17.47
C GLY A 134 -7.34 -2.57 -17.95
N GLU A 135 -8.58 -2.86 -18.34
CA GLU A 135 -9.03 -4.21 -18.70
C GLU A 135 -8.31 -4.76 -19.94
N ASP A 136 -8.04 -3.89 -20.92
CA ASP A 136 -7.35 -4.25 -22.16
C ASP A 136 -5.84 -4.42 -22.02
N ALA A 137 -5.23 -3.90 -20.93
CA ALA A 137 -3.79 -3.95 -20.73
C ALA A 137 -3.27 -5.40 -20.64
N LEU A 138 -4.04 -6.29 -20.02
CA LEU A 138 -3.67 -7.70 -19.91
C LEU A 138 -3.66 -8.42 -21.26
N LYS A 139 -4.43 -7.92 -22.24
CA LYS A 139 -4.57 -8.54 -23.58
C LYS A 139 -3.64 -7.90 -24.60
N ASN A 140 -3.56 -6.57 -24.63
CA ASN A 140 -2.91 -5.81 -25.68
C ASN A 140 -1.55 -5.25 -25.28
N GLY A 141 -1.17 -5.39 -24.00
CA GLY A 141 -0.02 -4.66 -23.46
C GLY A 141 -0.33 -3.18 -23.27
N VAL A 142 0.70 -2.42 -22.90
CA VAL A 142 0.59 -0.99 -22.58
C VAL A 142 1.80 -0.24 -23.09
N ASP A 143 1.61 1.02 -23.46
CA ASP A 143 2.70 1.92 -23.81
C ASP A 143 3.29 2.54 -22.53
N VAL A 144 4.61 2.43 -22.38
CA VAL A 144 5.37 2.95 -21.24
C VAL A 144 6.56 3.78 -21.71
N CYS A 145 6.97 4.76 -20.92
CA CYS A 145 8.17 5.55 -21.17
C CYS A 145 9.28 5.24 -20.16
N VAL A 146 10.52 5.59 -20.50
CA VAL A 146 11.60 5.66 -19.51
C VAL A 146 11.50 7.01 -18.82
N SER A 147 11.27 7.00 -17.50
CA SER A 147 11.15 8.22 -16.68
C SER A 147 12.49 8.95 -16.56
N SER A 148 12.45 10.28 -16.47
CA SER A 148 13.63 11.10 -16.17
C SER A 148 14.01 11.05 -14.68
N TRP A 149 13.06 10.70 -13.81
CA TRP A 149 13.32 10.43 -12.40
C TRP A 149 13.96 9.06 -12.18
N LEU A 150 14.94 9.01 -11.29
CA LEU A 150 15.64 7.78 -10.90
C LEU A 150 15.02 7.13 -9.67
N ARG A 151 15.15 5.80 -9.58
CA ARG A 151 14.95 5.08 -8.32
C ARG A 151 16.06 5.46 -7.34
N ALA A 152 15.72 5.41 -6.05
CA ALA A 152 16.62 5.84 -4.99
C ALA A 152 17.95 5.09 -4.97
N HIS A 153 18.99 5.78 -4.53
CA HIS A 153 20.31 5.19 -4.36
C HIS A 153 20.33 4.20 -3.19
N PRO A 154 21.05 3.06 -3.29
CA PRO A 154 21.26 2.20 -2.15
C PRO A 154 21.72 2.98 -0.92
N ASN A 155 21.25 2.61 0.27
CA ASN A 155 21.59 3.28 1.53
C ASN A 155 21.07 4.74 1.69
N THR A 156 20.08 5.18 0.89
CA THR A 156 19.33 6.44 1.16
C THR A 156 18.06 6.15 1.96
N TYR A 157 17.17 5.34 1.42
CA TYR A 157 16.10 4.66 2.15
C TYR A 157 16.04 3.17 1.76
N PRO A 158 15.60 2.28 2.66
CA PRO A 158 15.60 0.85 2.43
C PRO A 158 14.50 0.42 1.47
N GLN A 159 14.83 0.28 0.18
CA GLN A 159 13.92 -0.14 -0.90
C GLN A 159 13.29 -1.54 -0.71
N ARG A 160 13.82 -2.35 0.22
CA ARG A 160 13.22 -3.65 0.58
C ARG A 160 11.98 -3.52 1.46
N ALA A 161 11.76 -2.36 2.08
CA ALA A 161 10.55 -2.07 2.83
C ALA A 161 9.51 -1.42 1.91
N LYS A 162 8.24 -1.80 2.00
CA LYS A 162 7.16 -1.14 1.26
C LYS A 162 6.57 -0.01 2.11
N ALA A 163 7.19 1.16 2.06
CA ALA A 163 6.85 2.30 2.91
C ALA A 163 6.15 3.44 2.16
N GLY A 164 5.24 4.15 2.82
CA GLY A 164 4.47 5.25 2.23
C GLY A 164 5.34 6.36 1.65
N GLY A 165 6.34 6.82 2.41
CA GLY A 165 7.27 7.88 1.95
C GLY A 165 8.05 7.54 0.67
N HIS A 166 8.18 6.27 0.30
CA HIS A 166 8.83 5.86 -0.96
C HIS A 166 8.03 6.25 -2.20
N TYR A 167 6.70 6.38 -2.07
CA TYR A 167 5.81 6.58 -3.20
C TYR A 167 5.77 8.03 -3.69
N LEU A 168 6.42 8.98 -3.01
CA LEU A 168 6.63 10.33 -3.55
C LEU A 168 7.43 10.27 -4.86
N SER A 169 8.50 9.47 -4.89
CA SER A 169 9.28 9.24 -6.12
C SER A 169 8.48 8.50 -7.18
N ALA A 170 7.72 7.47 -6.80
CA ALA A 170 6.85 6.73 -7.71
C ALA A 170 5.77 7.60 -8.37
N GLN A 171 5.19 8.53 -7.61
CA GLN A 171 4.17 9.45 -8.12
C GLN A 171 4.76 10.41 -9.15
N LEU A 172 5.96 10.95 -8.94
CA LEU A 172 6.62 11.81 -9.93
C LEU A 172 6.82 11.08 -11.27
N MET A 173 7.28 9.83 -11.22
CA MET A 173 7.45 8.97 -12.41
C MET A 173 6.12 8.74 -13.12
N LYS A 174 5.05 8.41 -12.36
CA LYS A 174 3.73 8.15 -12.91
C LYS A 174 3.10 9.40 -13.54
N MET A 175 3.22 10.56 -12.88
CA MET A 175 2.72 11.83 -13.39
C MET A 175 3.44 12.22 -14.69
N GLU A 176 4.76 12.10 -14.74
CA GLU A 176 5.54 12.35 -15.96
C GLU A 176 5.07 11.47 -17.13
N ALA A 177 4.86 10.16 -16.90
CA ALA A 177 4.36 9.27 -17.94
C ALA A 177 2.99 9.70 -18.48
N VAL A 178 2.05 9.98 -17.56
CA VAL A 178 0.68 10.37 -17.92
C VAL A 178 0.65 11.70 -18.68
N GLU A 179 1.43 12.70 -18.26
CA GLU A 179 1.54 13.99 -18.94
C GLU A 179 2.12 13.86 -20.35
N ASN A 180 2.99 12.87 -20.58
CA ASN A 180 3.59 12.58 -21.88
C ASN A 180 2.80 11.58 -22.74
N GLY A 181 1.58 11.20 -22.32
CA GLY A 181 0.69 10.32 -23.10
C GLY A 181 1.01 8.83 -22.98
N TYR A 182 1.83 8.43 -22.01
CA TYR A 182 2.10 7.03 -21.68
C TYR A 182 1.23 6.56 -20.52
N LEU A 183 0.98 5.25 -20.44
CA LEU A 183 0.19 4.71 -19.35
C LEU A 183 1.01 4.59 -18.05
N ASP A 184 2.28 4.22 -18.14
CA ASP A 184 3.16 4.05 -16.99
C ASP A 184 4.63 4.38 -17.33
N ALA A 185 5.48 4.43 -16.31
CA ALA A 185 6.90 4.69 -16.43
C ALA A 185 7.74 3.47 -16.02
N ILE A 186 8.86 3.28 -16.71
CA ILE A 186 10.00 2.47 -16.27
C ILE A 186 11.06 3.42 -15.72
N ALA A 187 11.53 3.18 -14.51
CA ALA A 187 12.58 3.97 -13.88
C ALA A 187 13.94 3.28 -13.95
N LEU A 188 14.98 4.09 -14.10
CA LEU A 188 16.37 3.64 -14.01
C LEU A 188 16.87 3.76 -12.57
N GLY A 189 17.82 2.90 -12.20
CA GLY A 189 18.62 3.07 -10.99
C GLY A 189 19.72 4.12 -11.15
N PRO A 190 20.43 4.48 -10.08
CA PRO A 190 21.50 5.50 -10.13
C PRO A 190 22.66 5.17 -11.07
N SER A 191 22.84 3.90 -11.43
CA SER A 191 23.86 3.46 -12.40
C SER A 191 23.42 3.59 -13.85
N GLY A 192 22.20 4.10 -14.11
CA GLY A 192 21.61 4.16 -15.46
C GLY A 192 21.07 2.82 -15.98
N LEU A 193 21.11 1.75 -15.17
CA LEU A 193 20.50 0.47 -15.52
C LEU A 193 19.01 0.47 -15.17
N VAL A 194 18.23 -0.36 -15.88
CA VAL A 194 16.80 -0.55 -15.59
C VAL A 194 16.59 -1.04 -14.16
N SER A 195 15.65 -0.42 -13.45
CA SER A 195 15.24 -0.85 -12.10
C SER A 195 13.89 -1.55 -12.13
N GLU A 196 12.78 -0.80 -12.25
CA GLU A 196 11.40 -1.31 -12.19
C GLU A 196 10.40 -0.27 -12.74
N GLY A 197 9.12 -0.65 -12.86
CA GLY A 197 8.02 0.28 -13.17
C GLY A 197 7.74 1.27 -12.04
N SER A 198 6.76 2.18 -12.15
CA SER A 198 6.52 3.20 -11.11
C SER A 198 5.91 2.63 -9.81
N GLY A 199 5.02 1.63 -9.90
CA GLY A 199 4.17 1.12 -8.80
C GLY A 199 4.70 -0.09 -8.02
#